data_AF-A0A0R3SDF4-F1
#
_entry.id   AF-A0A0R3SDF4-F1
#
_cell.length_a   1.000
_cell.length_b   1.000
_cell.length_c   1.000
_cell.angle_alpha   90.00
_cell.angle_beta   90.00
_cell.angle_gamma   90.00
#
_symmetry.space_group_name_H-M   'P 1'
#
loop_
_entity.id
_entity.type
_entity.pdbx_description
1 polymer ?
#
loop_
_entity_poly.entity_id
_entity_poly.type
_entity_poly.pdbx_seq_one_letter_code
_entity_poly.pdbx_strand_id
1 'polypeptide(L)'
;MDGIFEQTSINRLRSLNHTQKSIEKASQFFIKNRHLAPELVKLWYKEFHTAPAEQKLAFLHLVNDVLVNTMEKAPQFVQLFEPVLPLAFGETAKVQSHQIRSGVAHLLVVWADRRIYPRNFLRRLRVECQRSASQADNENPTKASGEPSPFDFSFTAALLSTAAAKSSKLQYQQRTPSLISPSTESVVVAATPTKFSPRESSLSPGARLREEMQHHDILLSAPVKPPETIELVKKLDALQNSAPSANVVTRQRISEFPVEVSNPEEAAKLIAQGIGKLFLLYRSFS
;
A
#
# COMPACT_ATOMS: atom_id res chain seq x y z
N MET A 1 16.02 32.36 24.28
CA MET A 1 15.79 32.81 22.88
C MET A 1 14.52 32.18 22.30
N ASP A 2 13.68 31.56 23.13
CA ASP A 2 12.77 30.50 22.68
C ASP A 2 11.49 31.08 22.07
N GLY A 3 11.06 32.26 22.53
CA GLY A 3 9.84 32.91 22.04
C GLY A 3 9.88 33.34 20.58
N ILE A 4 11.03 33.79 20.05
CA ILE A 4 11.12 34.23 18.64
C ILE A 4 11.07 33.01 17.71
N PHE A 5 11.80 31.95 18.06
CA PHE A 5 11.80 30.71 17.29
C PHE A 5 10.42 30.04 17.30
N GLU A 6 9.80 29.94 18.48
CA GLU A 6 8.45 29.40 18.64
C GLU A 6 7.44 30.16 17.80
N GLN A 7 7.43 31.50 17.88
CA GLN A 7 6.51 32.31 17.09
C GLN A 7 6.75 32.21 15.58
N THR A 8 8.01 32.16 15.16
CA THR A 8 8.36 31.95 13.74
C THR A 8 7.84 30.60 13.23
N SER A 9 7.93 29.56 14.07
CA SER A 9 7.44 28.22 13.76
C SER A 9 5.92 28.17 13.69
N ILE A 10 5.24 28.79 14.66
CA ILE A 10 3.78 28.91 14.71
C ILE A 10 3.25 29.65 13.48
N ASN A 11 3.78 30.83 13.18
CA ASN A 11 3.35 31.62 12.02
C ASN A 11 3.52 30.85 10.71
N ARG A 12 4.60 30.08 10.59
CA ARG A 12 4.85 29.22 9.44
C ARG A 12 3.83 28.09 9.32
N LEU A 13 3.53 27.40 10.42
CA LEU A 13 2.52 26.34 10.47
C LEU A 13 1.12 26.87 10.17
N ARG A 14 0.75 28.05 10.67
CA ARG A 14 -0.53 28.70 10.37
C ARG A 14 -0.66 29.12 8.92
N SER A 15 0.44 29.54 8.28
CA SER A 15 0.48 29.91 6.86
C SER A 15 0.55 28.70 5.90
N LEU A 16 0.63 27.47 6.43
CA LEU A 16 0.78 26.26 5.63
C LEU A 16 -0.45 26.04 4.75
N ASN A 17 -0.24 25.62 3.51
CA ASN A 17 -1.33 25.32 2.58
C ASN A 17 -0.96 24.11 1.71
N HIS A 18 -1.87 23.69 0.84
CA HIS A 18 -1.71 22.49 0.01
C HIS A 18 -0.73 22.67 -1.16
N THR A 19 -0.18 23.86 -1.39
CA THR A 19 0.79 24.06 -2.46
C THR A 19 2.13 23.43 -2.11
N GLN A 20 2.72 22.74 -3.08
CA GLN A 20 4.02 22.10 -2.94
C GLN A 20 5.09 23.07 -2.43
N LYS A 21 5.13 24.30 -2.95
CA LYS A 21 6.06 25.34 -2.52
C LYS A 21 5.92 25.72 -1.04
N SER A 22 4.70 25.78 -0.51
CA SER A 22 4.46 26.07 0.91
C SER A 22 4.97 24.92 1.79
N ILE A 23 4.64 23.68 1.42
CA ILE A 23 5.05 22.46 2.10
C ILE A 23 6.57 22.32 2.12
N GLU A 24 7.24 22.45 0.98
CA GLU A 24 8.70 22.35 0.86
C GLU A 24 9.40 23.43 1.69
N LYS A 25 8.91 24.68 1.64
CA LYS A 25 9.50 25.78 2.41
C LYS A 25 9.38 25.54 3.92
N ALA A 26 8.28 24.93 4.38
CA ALA A 26 8.09 24.54 5.77
C ALA A 26 8.97 23.34 6.14
N SER A 27 9.04 22.32 5.29
CA SER A 27 9.89 21.14 5.45
C SER A 27 11.36 21.50 5.57
N GLN A 28 11.87 22.36 4.68
CA GLN A 28 13.24 22.88 4.75
C GLN A 28 13.53 23.59 6.08
N PHE A 29 12.56 24.31 6.64
CA PHE A 29 12.72 24.94 7.95
C PHE A 29 12.85 23.89 9.07
N PHE A 30 12.06 22.82 9.04
CA PHE A 30 12.18 21.70 9.98
C PHE A 30 13.53 21.00 9.87
N ILE A 31 13.99 20.73 8.64
CA ILE A 31 15.26 20.05 8.37
C ILE A 31 16.45 20.90 8.85
N LYS A 32 16.44 22.21 8.56
CA LYS A 32 17.48 23.15 9.02
C LYS A 32 17.58 23.19 10.54
N ASN A 33 16.43 23.15 11.22
CA ASN A 33 16.33 23.21 12.67
C ASN A 33 16.20 21.83 13.32
N ARG A 34 16.76 20.77 12.71
CA ARG A 34 16.68 19.38 13.21
C ARG A 34 17.18 19.17 14.64
N HIS A 35 18.06 20.04 15.12
CA HIS A 35 18.55 20.02 16.51
C HIS A 35 17.42 20.36 17.51
N LEU A 36 16.39 21.09 17.07
CA LEU A 36 15.17 21.43 17.81
C LEU A 36 13.98 20.54 17.40
N ALA A 37 14.24 19.36 16.81
CA ALA A 37 13.18 18.45 16.37
C ALA A 37 12.11 18.17 17.44
N PRO A 38 12.45 17.91 18.73
CA PRO A 38 11.43 17.68 19.75
C PRO A 38 10.49 18.88 19.96
N GLU A 39 11.01 20.10 19.90
CA GLU A 39 10.21 21.31 20.05
C GLU A 39 9.35 21.56 18.81
N LEU A 40 9.90 21.37 17.62
CA LEU A 40 9.17 21.49 16.36
C LEU A 40 7.99 20.52 16.28
N VAL A 41 8.18 19.27 16.71
CA VAL A 41 7.10 18.26 16.73
C VAL A 41 6.03 18.63 17.76
N LYS A 42 6.41 19.15 18.94
CA LYS A 42 5.46 19.67 19.93
C LYS A 42 4.65 20.84 19.39
N LEU A 43 5.28 21.80 18.72
CA LEU A 43 4.59 22.94 18.11
C LEU A 43 3.70 22.51 16.96
N TRP A 44 4.19 21.62 16.09
CA TRP A 44 3.39 21.01 15.03
C TRP A 44 2.13 20.37 15.59
N TYR A 45 2.25 19.59 16.67
CA TYR A 45 1.12 18.94 17.31
C TYR A 45 0.10 19.95 17.85
N LYS A 46 0.54 20.96 18.60
CA LYS A 46 -0.34 22.02 19.13
C LYS A 46 -1.09 22.76 18.02
N GLU A 47 -0.37 23.19 16.98
CA GLU A 47 -0.96 23.95 15.88
C GLU A 47 -1.88 23.07 15.02
N PHE A 48 -1.57 21.77 14.84
CA PHE A 48 -2.42 20.83 14.13
C PHE A 48 -3.83 20.72 14.74
N HIS A 49 -3.94 20.71 16.07
CA HIS A 49 -5.24 20.63 16.77
C HIS A 49 -6.06 21.91 16.60
N THR A 50 -5.36 23.05 16.50
CA THR A 50 -5.99 24.36 16.33
C THR A 50 -6.33 24.63 14.86
N ALA A 51 -5.70 23.91 13.94
CA ALA A 51 -5.87 24.10 12.50
C ALA A 51 -7.28 23.69 12.02
N PRO A 52 -7.87 24.43 11.06
CA PRO A 52 -9.13 24.06 10.45
C PRO A 52 -9.02 22.71 9.71
N ALA A 53 -10.15 22.01 9.62
CA ALA A 53 -10.26 20.67 9.03
C ALA A 53 -9.60 20.56 7.63
N GLU A 54 -9.77 21.59 6.80
CA GLU A 54 -9.20 21.63 5.45
C GLU A 54 -7.66 21.67 5.47
N GLN A 55 -7.04 22.33 6.45
CA GLN A 55 -5.59 22.49 6.53
C GLN A 55 -4.88 21.23 7.07
N LYS A 56 -5.61 20.32 7.74
CA LYS A 56 -5.02 19.13 8.39
C LYS A 56 -4.28 18.22 7.41
N LEU A 57 -4.76 18.08 6.17
CA LEU A 57 -4.05 17.32 5.15
C LEU A 57 -2.70 17.96 4.78
N ALA A 58 -2.63 19.29 4.68
CA ALA A 58 -1.37 20.00 4.41
C ALA A 58 -0.33 19.76 5.53
N PHE A 59 -0.76 19.70 6.80
CA PHE A 59 0.11 19.31 7.91
C PHE A 59 0.67 17.90 7.77
N LEU A 60 -0.15 16.93 7.32
CA LEU A 60 0.31 15.57 7.08
C LEU A 60 1.28 15.49 5.88
N HIS A 61 1.05 16.28 4.83
CA HIS A 61 2.00 16.38 3.71
C HIS A 61 3.34 17.00 4.13
N LEU A 62 3.33 17.99 5.03
CA LEU A 62 4.56 18.51 5.65
C LEU A 62 5.32 17.40 6.38
N VAL A 63 4.65 16.62 7.22
CA VAL A 63 5.30 15.50 7.91
C VAL A 63 5.86 14.49 6.92
N ASN A 64 5.11 14.15 5.87
CA ASN A 64 5.60 13.26 4.82
C ASN A 64 6.90 13.78 4.19
N ASP A 65 6.94 15.05 3.81
CA ASP A 65 8.12 15.64 3.17
C ASP A 65 9.31 15.70 4.13
N VAL A 66 9.08 16.07 5.41
CA VAL A 66 10.13 16.04 6.44
C VAL A 66 10.68 14.63 6.60
N LEU A 67 9.82 13.64 6.85
CA LEU A 67 10.25 12.26 7.12
C LEU A 67 11.03 11.66 5.95
N VAL A 68 10.57 11.87 4.71
CA VAL A 68 11.26 11.38 3.51
C VAL A 68 12.63 12.04 3.37
N ASN A 69 12.74 13.35 3.59
CA ASN A 69 13.99 14.08 3.46
C ASN A 69 14.96 13.90 4.64
N THR A 70 14.45 13.49 5.81
CA THR A 70 15.26 13.28 7.03
C THR A 70 15.60 11.83 7.31
N MET A 71 15.06 10.87 6.56
CA MET A 71 15.16 9.44 6.88
C MET A 71 16.60 8.96 7.14
N GLU A 72 17.56 9.43 6.33
CA GLU A 72 18.98 9.10 6.50
C GLU A 72 19.72 10.06 7.44
N LYS A 73 19.34 11.34 7.45
CA LYS A 73 20.13 12.43 8.07
C LYS A 73 19.71 12.79 9.48
N ALA A 74 18.49 12.42 9.89
CA ALA A 74 17.90 12.73 11.19
C ALA A 74 16.75 11.74 11.48
N PRO A 75 17.06 10.47 11.78
CA PRO A 75 16.05 9.44 12.06
C PRO A 75 15.20 9.75 13.31
N GLN A 76 15.65 10.70 14.15
CA GLN A 76 14.91 11.19 15.31
C GLN A 76 13.50 11.70 14.97
N PHE A 77 13.29 12.27 13.77
CA PHE A 77 11.98 12.75 13.37
C PHE A 77 10.97 11.61 13.26
N VAL A 78 11.38 10.44 12.75
CA VAL A 78 10.52 9.25 12.66
C VAL A 78 10.03 8.85 14.05
N GLN A 79 10.93 8.79 15.03
CA GLN A 79 10.60 8.41 16.41
C GLN A 79 9.72 9.45 17.11
N LEU A 80 9.97 10.74 16.88
CA LEU A 80 9.22 11.83 17.50
C LEU A 80 7.81 11.97 16.94
N PHE A 81 7.62 11.73 15.63
CA PHE A 81 6.29 11.78 15.02
C PHE A 81 5.45 10.53 15.33
N GLU A 82 6.06 9.36 15.50
CA GLU A 82 5.33 8.11 15.76
C GLU A 82 4.19 8.22 16.81
N PRO A 83 4.38 8.80 18.01
CA PRO A 83 3.32 8.88 19.02
C PRO A 83 2.20 9.88 18.68
N VAL A 84 2.46 10.90 17.87
CA VAL A 84 1.45 11.94 17.54
C VAL A 84 0.62 11.60 16.32
N LEU A 85 1.11 10.71 15.46
CA LEU A 85 0.48 10.34 14.20
C LEU A 85 -0.89 9.66 14.34
N PRO A 86 -1.13 8.71 15.27
CA PRO A 86 -2.43 8.06 15.40
C PRO A 86 -3.58 9.05 15.58
N LEU A 87 -3.37 10.06 16.44
CA LEU A 87 -4.36 11.08 16.68
C LEU A 87 -4.52 11.99 15.45
N ALA A 88 -3.41 12.45 14.86
CA ALA A 88 -3.49 13.32 13.69
C ALA A 88 -4.18 12.66 12.48
N PHE A 89 -3.89 11.38 12.25
CA PHE A 89 -4.53 10.59 11.20
C PHE A 89 -6.02 10.36 11.49
N GLY A 90 -6.38 10.06 12.74
CA GLY A 90 -7.77 9.94 13.17
C GLY A 90 -8.56 11.23 12.95
N GLU A 91 -8.05 12.36 13.44
CA GLU A 91 -8.72 13.66 13.28
C GLU A 91 -8.84 14.11 11.82
N THR A 92 -7.83 13.86 10.99
CA THR A 92 -7.91 14.17 9.56
C THR A 92 -8.91 13.28 8.84
N ALA A 93 -9.05 12.01 9.26
CA ALA A 93 -10.03 11.08 8.71
C ALA A 93 -11.49 11.43 9.09
N LYS A 94 -11.71 12.11 10.23
CA LYS A 94 -13.04 12.62 10.60
C LYS A 94 -13.57 13.67 9.61
N VAL A 95 -12.69 14.34 8.86
CA VAL A 95 -13.12 15.31 7.85
C VAL A 95 -13.88 14.59 6.74
N GLN A 96 -15.16 14.93 6.58
CA GLN A 96 -16.07 14.35 5.58
C GLN A 96 -15.80 14.93 4.19
N SER A 97 -14.58 14.75 3.72
CA SER A 97 -14.13 15.12 2.39
C SER A 97 -13.39 13.93 1.80
N HIS A 98 -13.92 13.39 0.70
CA HIS A 98 -13.30 12.26 0.02
C HIS A 98 -11.85 12.57 -0.42
N GLN A 99 -11.58 13.79 -0.91
CA GLN A 99 -10.24 14.24 -1.27
C GLN A 99 -9.25 14.15 -0.09
N ILE A 100 -9.67 14.61 1.08
CA ILE A 100 -8.83 14.57 2.29
C ILE A 100 -8.58 13.14 2.74
N ARG A 101 -9.63 12.34 2.85
CA ARG A 101 -9.53 10.94 3.30
C ARG A 101 -8.72 10.08 2.31
N SER A 102 -8.88 10.30 1.01
CA SER A 102 -8.08 9.66 -0.05
C SER A 102 -6.61 10.05 0.05
N GLY A 103 -6.31 11.34 0.30
CA GLY A 103 -4.94 11.80 0.57
C GLY A 103 -4.30 11.10 1.77
N VAL A 104 -5.04 10.94 2.87
CA VAL A 104 -4.59 10.20 4.06
C VAL A 104 -4.32 8.72 3.74
N ALA A 105 -5.24 8.07 3.01
CA ALA A 105 -5.07 6.68 2.59
C ALA A 105 -3.82 6.49 1.70
N HIS A 106 -3.60 7.41 0.76
CA HIS A 106 -2.41 7.42 -0.10
C HIS A 106 -1.11 7.56 0.71
N LEU A 107 -1.07 8.45 1.71
CA LEU A 107 0.09 8.61 2.59
C LEU A 107 0.47 7.29 3.29
N LEU A 108 -0.50 6.52 3.77
CA LEU A 108 -0.24 5.22 4.40
C LEU A 108 0.42 4.23 3.43
N VAL A 109 0.01 4.22 2.17
CA VAL A 109 0.61 3.38 1.12
C VAL A 109 2.04 3.85 0.82
N VAL A 110 2.24 5.16 0.63
CA VAL A 110 3.56 5.74 0.36
C VAL A 110 4.55 5.45 1.50
N TRP A 111 4.12 5.59 2.75
CA TRP A 111 4.97 5.32 3.92
C TRP A 111 5.36 3.85 4.04
N ALA A 112 4.47 2.95 3.66
CA ALA A 112 4.77 1.53 3.61
C ALA A 112 5.74 1.17 2.48
N ASP A 113 5.54 1.75 1.30
CA ASP A 113 6.39 1.52 0.13
C ASP A 113 7.82 2.03 0.32
N ARG A 114 7.95 3.16 1.02
CA ARG A 114 9.24 3.76 1.40
C ARG A 114 9.82 3.17 2.69
N ARG A 115 9.08 2.28 3.36
CA ARG A 115 9.45 1.66 4.65
C ARG A 115 9.81 2.68 5.74
N ILE A 116 9.09 3.81 5.78
CA ILE A 116 9.28 4.86 6.81
C ILE A 116 8.89 4.33 8.19
N TYR A 117 7.78 3.59 8.25
CA TYR A 117 7.28 2.96 9.47
C TYR A 117 7.00 1.46 9.26
N PRO A 118 7.05 0.65 10.33
CA PRO A 118 6.73 -0.77 10.26
C PRO A 118 5.26 -0.99 9.86
N ARG A 119 5.00 -2.07 9.08
CA ARG A 119 3.67 -2.41 8.57
C ARG A 119 2.60 -2.54 9.68
N ASN A 120 3.00 -3.00 10.87
CA ASN A 120 2.10 -3.14 12.01
C ASN A 120 1.59 -1.79 12.52
N PHE A 121 2.45 -0.77 12.55
CA PHE A 121 2.05 0.59 12.91
C PHE A 121 1.12 1.19 11.87
N LEU A 122 1.46 1.08 10.58
CA LEU A 122 0.61 1.60 9.49
C LEU A 122 -0.76 0.92 9.44
N ARG A 123 -0.84 -0.38 9.74
CA ARG A 123 -2.13 -1.09 9.88
C ARG A 123 -2.97 -0.52 11.03
N ARG A 124 -2.35 -0.21 12.18
CA ARG A 124 -3.04 0.44 13.30
C ARG A 124 -3.55 1.82 12.91
N LEU A 125 -2.73 2.65 12.25
CA LEU A 125 -3.16 3.96 11.75
C LEU A 125 -4.37 3.84 10.81
N ARG A 126 -4.33 2.91 9.87
CA ARG A 126 -5.41 2.67 8.94
C ARG A 126 -6.72 2.29 9.65
N VAL A 127 -6.66 1.40 10.64
CA VAL A 127 -7.85 1.02 11.44
C VAL A 127 -8.39 2.23 12.20
N GLU A 128 -7.52 3.07 12.77
CA GLU A 128 -7.92 4.30 13.45
C GLU A 128 -8.59 5.30 12.49
N CYS A 129 -8.06 5.47 11.28
CA CYS A 129 -8.69 6.29 10.24
C CYS A 129 -10.06 5.76 9.84
N GLN A 130 -10.19 4.46 9.59
CA GLN A 130 -11.47 3.85 9.22
C GLN A 130 -12.51 4.04 10.33
N ARG A 131 -12.11 3.81 11.60
CA ARG A 131 -12.99 4.04 12.76
C ARG A 131 -13.43 5.50 12.85
N SER A 132 -12.49 6.43 12.75
CA SER A 132 -12.75 7.86 12.85
C SER A 132 -13.62 8.39 11.70
N ALA A 133 -13.41 7.90 10.48
CA ALA A 133 -14.24 8.23 9.32
C ALA A 133 -15.68 7.73 9.50
N SER A 134 -15.86 6.47 9.90
CA SER A 134 -17.19 5.89 10.16
C SER A 134 -17.93 6.60 11.29
N GLN A 135 -17.23 7.02 12.35
CA GLN A 135 -17.83 7.83 13.42
C GLN A 135 -18.36 9.16 12.90
N ALA A 136 -17.56 9.89 12.12
CA ALA A 136 -17.96 11.16 11.56
C ALA A 136 -19.13 11.03 10.56
N ASP A 137 -19.15 9.96 9.76
CA ASP A 137 -20.23 9.69 8.80
C ASP A 137 -21.55 9.36 9.51
N ASN A 138 -21.49 8.61 10.62
CA ASN A 138 -22.66 8.32 11.46
C ASN A 138 -23.21 9.57 12.17
N GLU A 139 -22.33 10.49 12.59
CA GLU A 139 -22.73 11.75 13.23
C GLU A 139 -23.37 12.73 12.24
N ASN A 140 -23.03 12.66 10.95
CA ASN A 140 -23.53 13.59 9.94
C ASN A 140 -23.86 12.89 8.60
N PRO A 141 -24.94 12.09 8.54
CA PRO A 141 -25.24 11.26 7.37
C PRO A 141 -25.56 12.06 6.11
N THR A 142 -25.93 13.34 6.22
CA THR A 142 -26.23 14.23 5.07
C THR A 142 -24.99 14.66 4.28
N LYS A 143 -23.79 14.55 4.85
CA LYS A 143 -22.52 14.87 4.19
C LYS A 143 -21.71 13.63 3.78
N ALA A 144 -22.20 12.44 4.10
CA ALA A 144 -21.59 11.20 3.64
C ALA A 144 -21.72 11.10 2.11
N SER A 145 -20.61 11.29 1.39
CA SER A 145 -20.53 10.95 -0.03
C SER A 145 -20.84 9.46 -0.17
N GLY A 146 -21.80 9.08 -1.02
CA GLY A 146 -22.11 7.67 -1.32
C GLY A 146 -20.98 6.87 -2.01
N GLU A 147 -19.76 7.40 -2.01
CA GLU A 147 -18.55 6.75 -2.46
C GLU A 147 -18.02 5.78 -1.39
N PRO A 148 -17.40 4.66 -1.80
CA PRO A 148 -16.80 3.72 -0.85
C PRO A 148 -15.71 4.41 -0.03
N SER A 149 -15.60 4.04 1.25
CA SER A 149 -14.58 4.59 2.14
C SER A 149 -13.19 4.43 1.51
N PRO A 150 -12.36 5.49 1.40
CA PRO A 150 -11.01 5.38 0.88
C PRO A 150 -10.09 4.57 1.78
N PHE A 151 -10.55 4.17 2.96
CA PHE A 151 -9.85 3.27 3.87
C PHE A 151 -10.32 1.81 3.75
N ASP A 152 -11.16 1.45 2.77
CA ASP A 152 -11.71 0.09 2.61
C ASP A 152 -10.83 -0.85 1.73
N PHE A 153 -9.79 -0.32 1.08
CA PHE A 153 -8.88 -1.13 0.23
C PHE A 153 -8.08 -2.17 1.02
N SER A 154 -7.82 -3.39 0.58
CA SER A 154 -6.93 -4.28 1.38
C SER A 154 -5.50 -3.73 1.47
N PHE A 155 -5.08 -3.22 2.64
CA PHE A 155 -3.72 -2.68 2.84
C PHE A 155 -2.65 -3.73 2.54
N THR A 156 -2.89 -4.97 2.96
CA THR A 156 -1.97 -6.09 2.69
C THR A 156 -1.86 -6.38 1.18
N ALA A 157 -2.98 -6.34 0.45
CA ALA A 157 -2.95 -6.51 -1.01
C ALA A 157 -2.28 -5.33 -1.72
N ALA A 158 -2.52 -4.10 -1.26
CA ALA A 158 -1.87 -2.90 -1.79
C ALA A 158 -0.33 -3.00 -1.69
N LEU A 159 0.18 -3.46 -0.53
CA LEU A 159 1.62 -3.67 -0.34
C LEU A 159 2.21 -4.83 -1.13
N LEU A 160 1.42 -5.88 -1.41
CA LEU A 160 1.88 -7.01 -2.21
C LEU A 160 1.98 -6.63 -3.69
N SER A 161 1.01 -5.86 -4.19
CA SER A 161 1.01 -5.33 -5.56
C SER A 161 2.20 -4.41 -5.82
N THR A 162 2.51 -3.50 -4.89
CA THR A 162 3.68 -2.60 -5.02
C THR A 162 5.01 -3.35 -4.93
N ALA A 163 5.09 -4.44 -4.16
CA ALA A 163 6.26 -5.31 -4.12
C ALA A 163 6.43 -6.11 -5.42
N ALA A 164 5.35 -6.67 -5.98
CA ALA A 164 5.37 -7.41 -7.24
C ALA A 164 5.78 -6.52 -8.42
N ALA A 165 5.25 -5.28 -8.48
CA ALA A 165 5.59 -4.30 -9.52
C ALA A 165 7.07 -3.86 -9.48
N LYS A 166 7.69 -3.83 -8.30
CA LYS A 166 9.14 -3.57 -8.16
C LYS A 166 9.99 -4.77 -8.57
N SER A 167 9.49 -6.00 -8.40
CA SER A 167 10.21 -7.22 -8.79
C SER A 167 10.17 -7.50 -10.30
N SER A 168 9.09 -7.17 -10.99
CA SER A 168 8.94 -7.37 -12.44
C SER A 168 9.83 -6.45 -13.29
N LYS A 169 10.38 -5.37 -12.71
CA LYS A 169 11.35 -4.48 -13.39
C LYS A 169 12.78 -5.03 -13.43
N LEU A 170 13.07 -6.14 -12.73
CA LEU A 170 14.38 -6.82 -12.73
C LEU A 170 14.46 -8.02 -13.70
N GLN A 171 13.38 -8.36 -14.42
CA GLN A 171 13.32 -9.60 -15.20
C GLN A 171 13.27 -9.44 -16.72
N TYR A 172 13.43 -8.23 -17.25
CA TYR A 172 13.50 -7.97 -18.70
C TYR A 172 14.92 -7.64 -19.17
N GLN A 173 15.89 -8.51 -18.88
CA GLN A 173 17.19 -8.43 -19.57
C GLN A 173 17.93 -9.77 -19.76
N GLN A 174 17.27 -10.93 -19.60
CA GLN A 174 17.92 -12.21 -19.89
C GLN A 174 16.98 -13.20 -20.58
N ARG A 175 17.03 -13.23 -21.93
CA ARG A 175 17.03 -14.45 -22.76
C ARG A 175 17.38 -14.13 -24.24
N THR A 176 18.45 -14.76 -24.70
CA THR A 176 19.12 -14.76 -26.04
C THR A 176 18.46 -15.78 -27.03
N PRO A 177 18.82 -15.93 -28.34
CA PRO A 177 20.11 -16.52 -28.80
C PRO A 177 20.71 -16.13 -30.20
N SER A 178 22.06 -16.21 -30.26
CA SER A 178 23.00 -16.70 -31.31
C SER A 178 23.05 -16.14 -32.75
N LEU A 179 24.26 -15.75 -33.23
CA LEU A 179 25.10 -16.54 -34.18
C LEU A 179 26.33 -15.76 -34.76
N ILE A 180 27.49 -16.45 -34.82
CA ILE A 180 28.65 -16.32 -35.74
C ILE A 180 29.80 -15.32 -35.41
N SER A 181 31.01 -15.90 -35.25
CA SER A 181 32.38 -15.30 -35.21
C SER A 181 32.99 -15.21 -36.65
N PRO A 182 34.26 -14.78 -36.95
CA PRO A 182 35.45 -14.54 -36.10
C PRO A 182 36.39 -13.36 -36.53
N SER A 183 37.61 -13.32 -35.94
CA SER A 183 38.87 -12.59 -36.32
C SER A 183 39.05 -11.22 -35.62
N THR A 184 40.19 -10.78 -35.05
CA THR A 184 41.62 -11.19 -35.05
C THR A 184 42.39 -10.42 -33.95
N GLU A 185 43.44 -11.05 -33.41
CA GLU A 185 44.74 -10.48 -32.97
C GLU A 185 44.84 -9.37 -31.89
N SER A 186 45.39 -9.70 -30.71
CA SER A 186 46.81 -9.44 -30.36
C SER A 186 47.07 -9.32 -28.83
N VAL A 187 48.00 -10.18 -28.34
CA VAL A 187 49.21 -9.88 -27.52
C VAL A 187 48.99 -9.14 -26.17
N VAL A 188 49.42 -9.59 -24.96
CA VAL A 188 50.77 -9.98 -24.48
C VAL A 188 50.65 -10.66 -23.06
N VAL A 189 51.43 -11.74 -22.83
CA VAL A 189 52.37 -12.01 -21.68
C VAL A 189 51.86 -11.93 -20.21
N ALA A 190 52.15 -12.81 -19.25
CA ALA A 190 52.76 -14.14 -19.09
C ALA A 190 52.63 -14.60 -17.61
N ALA A 191 52.90 -15.90 -17.40
CA ALA A 191 53.40 -16.58 -16.19
C ALA A 191 52.44 -17.05 -15.07
N THR A 192 52.39 -18.39 -14.92
CA THR A 192 51.96 -19.24 -13.78
C THR A 192 53.21 -19.72 -12.98
N PRO A 193 53.17 -20.66 -12.00
CA PRO A 193 52.14 -21.13 -11.05
C PRO A 193 52.67 -21.23 -9.57
N THR A 194 51.81 -21.72 -8.64
CA THR A 194 52.09 -22.81 -7.63
C THR A 194 51.69 -22.51 -6.16
N LYS A 195 50.57 -23.13 -5.73
CA LYS A 195 50.31 -23.95 -4.52
C LYS A 195 51.05 -23.65 -3.20
N PHE A 196 50.34 -23.42 -2.08
CA PHE A 196 50.59 -24.01 -0.73
C PHE A 196 49.49 -23.60 0.30
N SER A 197 49.17 -24.50 1.22
CA SER A 197 48.38 -24.39 2.49
C SER A 197 49.30 -24.94 3.63
N PRO A 198 49.11 -24.82 4.98
CA PRO A 198 47.92 -24.47 5.81
C PRO A 198 48.15 -23.65 7.14
N ARG A 199 47.05 -23.34 7.88
CA ARG A 199 46.91 -23.10 9.36
C ARG A 199 47.62 -21.83 9.98
N GLU A 200 47.10 -21.03 10.93
CA GLU A 200 46.17 -21.19 12.08
C GLU A 200 45.43 -19.88 12.49
N SER A 201 44.31 -20.07 13.20
CA SER A 201 43.77 -19.32 14.37
C SER A 201 43.48 -17.80 14.32
N SER A 202 42.19 -17.44 14.29
CA SER A 202 41.50 -16.76 15.41
C SER A 202 40.00 -16.55 15.09
N LEU A 203 39.19 -16.47 16.15
CA LEU A 203 37.77 -16.83 16.23
C LEU A 203 36.81 -15.85 15.57
N SER A 204 35.77 -16.38 14.89
CA SER A 204 34.60 -15.63 14.39
C SER A 204 33.29 -16.16 14.99
N PRO A 205 32.29 -15.33 15.34
CA PRO A 205 31.08 -15.70 16.11
C PRO A 205 30.08 -16.71 15.48
N GLY A 206 30.44 -17.39 14.38
CA GLY A 206 29.55 -18.31 13.67
C GLY A 206 29.34 -19.70 14.31
N ALA A 207 30.03 -20.01 15.41
CA ALA A 207 29.98 -21.35 16.02
C ALA A 207 28.76 -21.58 16.93
N ARG A 208 28.06 -20.53 17.38
CA ARG A 208 26.91 -20.69 18.30
C ARG A 208 25.60 -21.09 17.62
N LEU A 209 25.48 -20.95 16.30
CA LEU A 209 24.27 -21.32 15.55
C LEU A 209 24.27 -22.77 15.05
N ARG A 210 25.36 -23.52 15.29
CA ARG A 210 25.47 -24.92 14.85
C ARG A 210 25.03 -25.92 15.93
N GLU A 211 25.20 -25.60 17.21
CA GLU A 211 24.82 -26.49 18.32
C GLU A 211 23.31 -26.47 18.63
N GLU A 212 22.62 -25.34 18.43
CA GLU A 212 21.15 -25.31 18.61
C GLU A 212 20.37 -26.10 17.55
N MET A 213 21.01 -26.41 16.41
CA MET A 213 20.43 -27.22 15.35
C MET A 213 20.48 -28.72 15.64
N GLN A 214 21.19 -29.17 16.69
CA GLN A 214 21.34 -30.59 17.04
C GLN A 214 20.35 -31.09 18.10
N HIS A 215 19.57 -30.21 18.75
CA HIS A 215 18.64 -30.59 19.82
C HIS A 215 17.16 -30.63 19.41
N HIS A 216 16.85 -30.52 18.13
CA HIS A 216 15.49 -30.72 17.61
C HIS A 216 15.40 -31.82 16.54
N ASP A 217 16.31 -32.79 16.62
CA ASP A 217 16.28 -34.04 15.82
C ASP A 217 15.69 -35.25 16.59
N ILE A 218 15.00 -35.01 17.72
CA ILE A 218 14.30 -36.08 18.47
C ILE A 218 12.82 -35.74 18.53
N LEU A 219 12.11 -35.74 17.40
CA LEU A 219 10.64 -35.95 17.35
C LEU A 219 10.10 -36.29 15.94
N LEU A 220 10.93 -36.76 15.00
CA LEU A 220 10.45 -37.16 13.67
C LEU A 220 11.05 -38.51 13.23
N SER A 221 10.80 -39.55 14.02
CA SER A 221 10.82 -40.92 13.53
C SER A 221 9.46 -41.26 12.90
N ALA A 222 9.26 -40.91 11.64
CA ALA A 222 8.29 -41.57 10.77
C ALA A 222 8.65 -41.33 9.29
N PRO A 223 8.79 -42.38 8.45
CA PRO A 223 9.05 -42.20 7.04
C PRO A 223 7.74 -41.79 6.35
N VAL A 224 7.48 -40.48 6.21
CA VAL A 224 6.32 -39.99 5.46
C VAL A 224 6.73 -39.79 4.00
N LYS A 225 6.31 -40.73 3.17
CA LYS A 225 6.35 -40.67 1.70
C LYS A 225 5.66 -39.35 1.27
N PRO A 226 6.25 -38.55 0.36
CA PRO A 226 5.63 -37.30 -0.06
C PRO A 226 4.24 -37.60 -0.65
N PRO A 227 3.18 -36.86 -0.27
CA PRO A 227 1.82 -37.14 -0.70
C PRO A 227 1.73 -37.02 -2.21
N GLU A 228 1.22 -38.07 -2.85
CA GLU A 228 1.09 -38.14 -4.31
C GLU A 228 0.14 -37.05 -4.80
N THR A 229 0.47 -36.45 -5.94
CA THR A 229 -0.24 -35.35 -6.61
C THR A 229 -1.74 -35.60 -6.77
N ILE A 230 -2.15 -36.87 -6.79
CA ILE A 230 -3.53 -37.34 -6.89
C ILE A 230 -4.35 -36.90 -5.66
N GLU A 231 -3.78 -36.90 -4.45
CA GLU A 231 -4.50 -36.42 -3.26
C GLU A 231 -4.73 -34.91 -3.26
N LEU A 232 -3.77 -34.15 -3.83
CA LEU A 232 -3.89 -32.70 -3.96
C LEU A 232 -4.96 -32.33 -4.99
N VAL A 233 -4.99 -33.04 -6.12
CA VAL A 233 -6.05 -32.90 -7.14
C VAL A 233 -7.41 -33.25 -6.53
N LYS A 234 -7.50 -34.34 -5.76
CA LYS A 234 -8.74 -34.74 -5.09
C LYS A 234 -9.23 -33.75 -4.03
N LYS A 235 -8.31 -33.10 -3.30
CA LYS A 235 -8.64 -32.03 -2.34
C LYS A 235 -9.07 -30.74 -3.02
N LEU A 236 -8.47 -30.38 -4.16
CA LEU A 236 -8.90 -29.24 -4.97
C LEU A 236 -10.31 -29.46 -5.54
N ASP A 237 -10.58 -30.66 -6.04
CA ASP A 237 -11.89 -31.01 -6.60
C ASP A 237 -12.98 -31.08 -5.52
N ALA A 238 -12.63 -31.55 -4.31
CA ALA A 238 -13.53 -31.51 -3.15
C ALA A 238 -13.85 -30.07 -2.71
N LEU A 239 -12.88 -29.15 -2.74
CA LEU A 239 -13.11 -27.74 -2.41
C LEU A 239 -13.96 -27.02 -3.46
N GLN A 240 -13.75 -27.35 -4.74
CA GLN A 240 -14.57 -26.84 -5.85
C GLN A 240 -16.05 -27.27 -5.70
N ASN A 241 -16.29 -28.47 -5.21
CA ASN A 241 -17.63 -29.05 -5.04
C ASN A 241 -18.27 -28.79 -3.66
N SER A 242 -17.51 -28.31 -2.67
CA SER A 242 -17.97 -28.12 -1.28
C SER A 242 -18.35 -26.67 -0.93
N ALA A 243 -18.24 -25.70 -1.85
CA ALA A 243 -18.67 -24.33 -1.58
C ALA A 243 -20.18 -24.17 -1.82
N PRO A 244 -21.00 -23.81 -0.80
CA PRO A 244 -22.44 -23.59 -0.96
C PRO A 244 -22.76 -22.20 -1.54
N SER A 245 -22.02 -21.76 -2.57
CA SER A 245 -22.28 -20.50 -3.27
C SER A 245 -22.11 -20.69 -4.77
N ALA A 246 -23.24 -20.64 -5.47
CA ALA A 246 -23.46 -20.78 -6.92
C ALA A 246 -23.58 -22.23 -7.44
N ASN A 247 -24.76 -22.82 -7.24
CA ASN A 247 -25.18 -24.09 -7.86
C ASN A 247 -24.88 -24.10 -9.37
N VAL A 248 -24.30 -25.21 -9.86
CA VAL A 248 -24.17 -25.53 -11.30
C VAL A 248 -25.51 -25.35 -12.03
N VAL A 249 -26.62 -25.67 -11.36
CA VAL A 249 -28.00 -25.44 -11.83
C VAL A 249 -28.29 -23.96 -12.12
N THR A 250 -27.75 -23.03 -11.32
CA THR A 250 -27.89 -21.60 -11.57
C THR A 250 -27.10 -21.20 -12.83
N ARG A 251 -25.90 -21.76 -13.04
CA ARG A 251 -25.12 -21.53 -14.27
C ARG A 251 -25.84 -22.09 -15.50
N GLN A 252 -26.49 -23.23 -15.36
CA GLN A 252 -27.24 -23.89 -16.43
C GLN A 252 -28.54 -23.13 -16.77
N ARG A 253 -29.26 -22.61 -15.76
CA ARG A 253 -30.38 -21.68 -15.99
C ARG A 253 -29.94 -20.36 -16.63
N ILE A 254 -28.76 -19.85 -16.28
CA ILE A 254 -28.22 -18.64 -16.92
C ILE A 254 -27.90 -18.89 -18.40
N SER A 255 -27.41 -20.09 -18.76
CA SER A 255 -27.21 -20.46 -20.16
C SER A 255 -28.50 -20.76 -20.95
N GLU A 256 -29.62 -20.97 -20.26
CA GLU A 256 -30.95 -21.19 -20.87
C GLU A 256 -31.76 -19.89 -21.00
N PHE A 257 -31.18 -18.72 -20.68
CA PHE A 257 -31.88 -17.47 -20.91
C PHE A 257 -32.08 -17.25 -22.42
N PRO A 258 -33.30 -16.90 -22.84
CA PRO A 258 -33.61 -16.64 -24.24
C PRO A 258 -32.78 -15.46 -24.76
N VAL A 259 -32.38 -15.53 -26.03
CA VAL A 259 -31.33 -14.68 -26.64
C VAL A 259 -31.69 -13.20 -26.59
N GLU A 260 -32.99 -12.90 -26.47
CA GLU A 260 -33.56 -11.55 -26.37
C GLU A 260 -33.10 -10.78 -25.12
N VAL A 261 -32.58 -11.45 -24.08
CA VAL A 261 -32.05 -10.78 -22.87
C VAL A 261 -30.52 -10.71 -22.85
N SER A 262 -29.83 -11.43 -23.73
CA SER A 262 -28.36 -11.47 -23.78
C SER A 262 -27.77 -10.52 -24.82
N ASN A 263 -28.55 -10.10 -25.82
CA ASN A 263 -28.10 -9.21 -26.87
C ASN A 263 -28.78 -7.83 -26.75
N PRO A 264 -28.04 -6.74 -26.45
CA PRO A 264 -28.62 -5.41 -26.22
C PRO A 264 -29.31 -4.83 -27.47
N GLU A 265 -28.95 -5.29 -28.67
CA GLU A 265 -29.51 -4.82 -29.94
C GLU A 265 -30.93 -5.38 -30.20
N GLU A 266 -31.19 -6.62 -29.74
CA GLU A 266 -32.47 -7.30 -29.92
C GLU A 266 -33.49 -6.85 -28.87
N ALA A 267 -33.02 -6.59 -27.64
CA ALA A 267 -33.81 -5.94 -26.58
C ALA A 267 -34.29 -4.54 -27.00
N ALA A 268 -33.45 -3.75 -27.67
CA ALA A 268 -33.84 -2.45 -28.21
C ALA A 268 -34.93 -2.55 -29.28
N LYS A 269 -34.92 -3.62 -30.08
CA LYS A 269 -35.91 -3.89 -31.14
C LYS A 269 -37.29 -4.24 -30.57
N LEU A 270 -37.34 -4.99 -29.47
CA LEU A 270 -38.58 -5.29 -28.75
C LEU A 270 -39.20 -4.05 -28.09
N ILE A 271 -38.37 -3.16 -27.52
CA ILE A 271 -38.84 -1.87 -26.98
C ILE A 271 -39.44 -1.01 -28.09
N ALA A 272 -38.77 -0.93 -29.26
CA ALA A 272 -39.27 -0.19 -30.40
C ALA A 272 -40.61 -0.74 -30.94
N GLN A 273 -40.77 -2.07 -30.98
CA GLN A 273 -42.04 -2.71 -31.37
C GLN A 273 -43.16 -2.52 -30.34
N GLY A 274 -42.84 -2.52 -29.04
CA GLY A 274 -43.80 -2.25 -27.97
C GLY A 274 -44.34 -0.82 -27.99
N ILE A 275 -43.46 0.16 -28.25
CA ILE A 275 -43.85 1.56 -28.41
C ILE A 275 -44.72 1.75 -29.66
N GLY A 276 -44.44 1.03 -30.76
CA GLY A 276 -45.26 1.04 -31.97
C GLY A 276 -46.69 0.54 -31.74
N LYS A 277 -46.88 -0.51 -30.94
CA LYS A 277 -48.23 -1.01 -30.57
C LYS A 277 -48.99 -0.06 -29.65
N LEU A 278 -48.31 0.60 -28.71
CA LEU A 278 -48.92 1.63 -27.85
C LEU A 278 -49.33 2.87 -28.67
N PHE A 279 -48.53 3.24 -29.68
CA PHE A 279 -48.85 4.36 -30.58
C PHE A 279 -50.04 4.05 -31.50
N LEU A 280 -50.19 2.81 -31.95
CA LEU A 280 -51.35 2.36 -32.73
C LEU A 280 -52.63 2.26 -31.88
N LEU A 281 -52.53 1.85 -30.62
CA LEU A 281 -53.68 1.86 -29.69
C LEU A 281 -54.14 3.28 -29.34
N TYR A 282 -53.21 4.23 -29.22
CA TYR A 282 -53.54 5.63 -28.91
C TYR A 282 -54.22 6.35 -30.09
N ARG A 283 -53.89 5.96 -31.33
CA ARG A 283 -54.48 6.55 -32.55
C ARG A 283 -55.83 5.94 -32.93
N SER A 284 -56.26 4.87 -32.26
CA SER A 284 -57.57 4.25 -32.48
C SER A 284 -58.64 4.73 -31.47
N PHE A 285 -58.27 5.63 -30.55
CA PHE A 285 -59.14 6.20 -29.50
C PHE A 285 -59.27 7.74 -29.57
N SER A 286 -58.90 8.36 -30.68
CA SER A 286 -59.19 9.77 -31.00
C SER A 286 -59.82 9.87 -32.39
#